data_AF-A0A933H6C7-F1
#
_entry.id   AF-A0A933H6C7-F1
#
_cell.length_a   1.000
_cell.length_b   1.000
_cell.length_c   1.000
_cell.angle_alpha   90.00
_cell.angle_beta   90.00
_cell.angle_gamma   90.00
#
_symmetry.space_group_name_H-M   'P 1'
#
loop_
_entity.id
_entity.type
_entity.pdbx_description
1 polymer ?
#
loop_
_entity_poly.entity_id
_entity_poly.type
_entity_poly.pdbx_seq_one_letter_code
_entity_poly.pdbx_strand_id
1 'polypeptide(L)'
;MIALEDLGHRQSFDLDFHTRAALVDTRPLLAELERSTEGGFEVVQVPDELGSGFGGLLALPGGEKIAIQVLSNYEDVPEGDLVPSTTAPPIQRVTLRRYLADKIQCVVERVEARDLFDIGAVLGARPDLSLAARRFVADQDALLLAERLTGWSEASIAEDLGAYAGVDPRQAVVTLKMLLSWLAEDARGGGST
;
A
#
# COMPACT_ATOMS: atom_id res chain seq x y z
N MET A 1 -1.14 -8.89 -0.01
CA MET A 1 -1.43 -9.69 -1.24
C MET A 1 -0.41 -9.46 -2.35
N ILE A 2 -0.20 -8.24 -2.87
CA ILE A 2 0.79 -7.96 -3.94
C ILE A 2 2.22 -8.38 -3.57
N ALA A 3 2.64 -8.07 -2.33
CA ALA A 3 3.94 -8.46 -1.80
C ALA A 3 4.18 -9.98 -1.82
N LEU A 4 3.11 -10.78 -1.79
CA LEU A 4 3.17 -12.24 -1.75
C LEU A 4 2.94 -12.86 -3.14
N GLU A 5 1.96 -12.36 -3.92
CA GLU A 5 1.58 -12.94 -5.21
C GLU A 5 2.49 -12.53 -6.37
N ASP A 6 2.88 -11.26 -6.45
CA ASP A 6 3.62 -10.75 -7.61
C ASP A 6 5.11 -10.57 -7.33
N LEU A 7 5.47 -10.22 -6.09
CA LEU A 7 6.81 -9.74 -5.78
C LEU A 7 7.62 -10.73 -4.92
N GLY A 8 6.96 -11.47 -4.01
CA GLY A 8 7.62 -12.38 -3.07
C GLY A 8 8.71 -11.71 -2.22
N HIS A 9 8.67 -10.38 -2.07
CA HIS A 9 9.81 -9.58 -1.62
C HIS A 9 9.87 -9.37 -0.10
N ARG A 10 8.76 -9.64 0.61
CA ARG A 10 8.68 -9.67 2.07
C ARG A 10 7.43 -10.41 2.55
N GLN A 11 7.42 -10.77 3.83
CA GLN A 11 6.19 -11.16 4.52
C GLN A 11 5.29 -9.94 4.76
N SER A 12 3.97 -10.16 4.79
CA SER A 12 2.95 -9.21 5.24
C SER A 12 2.11 -9.88 6.30
N PHE A 13 1.79 -9.15 7.36
CA PHE A 13 1.09 -9.67 8.54
C PHE A 13 -0.30 -9.04 8.72
N ASP A 14 -0.70 -8.22 7.74
CA ASP A 14 -1.90 -7.42 7.63
C ASP A 14 -2.64 -7.74 6.31
N LEU A 15 -3.96 -7.73 6.38
CA LEU A 15 -4.84 -7.83 5.21
C LEU A 15 -5.69 -6.57 5.11
N ASP A 16 -5.37 -5.75 4.10
CA ASP A 16 -6.15 -4.56 3.78
C ASP A 16 -7.09 -4.85 2.60
N PHE A 17 -8.38 -4.62 2.82
CA PHE A 17 -9.41 -4.75 1.81
C PHE A 17 -10.06 -3.41 1.54
N HIS A 18 -10.37 -3.18 0.27
CA HIS A 18 -11.08 -2.00 -0.17
C HIS A 18 -12.28 -2.37 -1.04
N THR A 19 -13.37 -1.63 -0.91
CA THR A 19 -14.56 -1.82 -1.75
C THR A 19 -14.30 -1.33 -3.17
N ARG A 20 -14.76 -2.07 -4.18
CA ARG A 20 -14.59 -1.64 -5.57
C ARG A 20 -15.31 -0.33 -5.89
N ALA A 21 -16.54 -0.20 -5.38
CA ALA A 21 -17.33 1.01 -5.52
C ALA A 21 -17.04 1.97 -4.35
N ALA A 22 -17.17 3.26 -4.63
CA ALA A 22 -17.05 4.32 -3.66
C ALA A 22 -18.16 4.29 -2.60
N LEU A 23 -17.83 4.71 -1.38
CA LEU A 23 -18.75 4.98 -0.27
C LEU A 23 -19.72 3.82 0.05
N VAL A 24 -19.23 2.59 -0.10
CA VAL A 24 -20.00 1.37 0.19
C VAL A 24 -20.03 1.15 1.70
N ASP A 25 -21.23 0.94 2.23
CA ASP A 25 -21.42 0.53 3.62
C ASP A 25 -20.77 -0.84 3.87
N THR A 26 -19.78 -0.88 4.76
CA THR A 26 -19.01 -2.09 5.08
C THR A 26 -19.64 -2.94 6.18
N ARG A 27 -20.71 -2.48 6.86
CA ARG A 27 -21.39 -3.24 7.93
C ARG A 27 -21.90 -4.63 7.47
N PRO A 28 -22.45 -4.80 6.25
CA PRO A 28 -22.81 -6.13 5.76
C PRO A 28 -21.61 -7.08 5.62
N LEU A 29 -20.44 -6.56 5.25
CA LEU A 29 -19.20 -7.34 5.15
C LEU A 29 -18.71 -7.76 6.54
N LEU A 30 -18.76 -6.85 7.52
CA LEU A 30 -18.43 -7.19 8.91
C LEU A 30 -19.32 -8.32 9.43
N ALA A 31 -20.64 -8.20 9.24
CA ALA A 31 -21.58 -9.22 9.68
C ALA A 31 -21.35 -10.57 8.99
N GLU A 32 -20.92 -10.60 7.72
CA GLU A 32 -20.54 -11.83 7.03
C GLU A 32 -19.23 -12.42 7.57
N LEU A 33 -18.24 -11.58 7.89
CA LEU A 33 -16.99 -12.02 8.47
C LEU A 33 -17.19 -12.63 9.87
N GLU A 34 -18.00 -11.99 10.71
CA GLU A 34 -18.36 -12.51 12.03
C GLU A 34 -19.11 -13.84 11.93
N ARG A 35 -20.05 -13.96 10.99
CA ARG A 35 -20.79 -15.22 10.74
C ARG A 35 -19.88 -16.35 10.25
N SER A 36 -18.99 -16.05 9.31
CA SER A 36 -18.14 -17.07 8.66
C SER A 36 -16.99 -17.55 9.54
N THR A 37 -16.63 -16.79 10.58
CA THR A 37 -15.51 -17.11 11.47
C THR A 37 -15.93 -17.69 12.82
N GLU A 38 -17.24 -17.88 13.07
CA GLU A 38 -17.81 -18.47 14.30
C GLU A 38 -17.23 -17.87 15.61
N GLY A 39 -17.00 -16.55 15.64
CA GLY A 39 -16.42 -15.85 16.80
C GLY A 39 -14.88 -15.82 16.82
N GLY A 40 -14.21 -16.28 15.76
CA GLY A 40 -12.78 -16.15 15.56
C GLY A 40 -12.31 -14.74 15.16
N PHE A 41 -13.23 -13.82 14.89
CA PHE A 41 -12.92 -12.43 14.57
C PHE A 41 -13.23 -11.50 15.75
N GLU A 42 -12.20 -10.83 16.26
CA GLU A 42 -12.28 -9.83 17.32
C GLU A 42 -12.32 -8.43 16.69
N VAL A 43 -13.46 -7.74 16.79
CA VAL A 43 -13.60 -6.37 16.27
C VAL A 43 -12.85 -5.40 17.18
N VAL A 44 -11.88 -4.70 16.61
CA VAL A 44 -11.08 -3.66 17.30
C VAL A 44 -11.61 -2.26 16.98
N GLN A 45 -12.08 -2.07 15.74
CA GLN A 45 -12.66 -0.83 15.26
C GLN A 45 -13.96 -1.14 14.51
N VAL A 46 -15.07 -0.59 15.00
CA VAL A 46 -16.38 -0.71 14.35
C VAL A 46 -16.53 0.32 13.22
N PRO A 47 -17.42 0.08 12.24
CA PRO A 47 -17.80 1.10 11.27
C PRO A 47 -18.31 2.38 11.89
N ASP A 48 -17.91 3.50 11.32
CA ASP A 48 -18.41 4.83 11.68
C ASP A 48 -19.88 5.00 11.27
N GLU A 49 -20.44 6.19 11.50
CA GLU A 49 -21.83 6.52 11.15
C GLU A 49 -22.15 6.31 9.66
N LEU A 50 -21.14 6.46 8.80
CA LEU A 50 -21.25 6.31 7.35
C LEU A 50 -20.99 4.87 6.89
N GLY A 51 -20.52 3.99 7.78
CA GLY A 51 -20.16 2.61 7.44
C GLY A 51 -18.82 2.49 6.72
N SER A 52 -17.92 3.48 6.83
CA SER A 52 -16.76 3.66 5.95
C SER A 52 -15.65 2.62 6.13
N GLY A 53 -15.68 1.80 7.17
CA GLY A 53 -14.70 0.73 7.34
C GLY A 53 -14.60 0.18 8.76
N PHE A 54 -13.97 -0.97 8.91
CA PHE A 54 -13.75 -1.62 10.20
C PHE A 54 -12.38 -2.27 10.27
N GLY A 55 -11.95 -2.58 11.49
CA GLY A 55 -10.70 -3.26 11.76
C GLY A 55 -10.87 -4.32 12.84
N GLY A 56 -10.13 -5.40 12.74
CA GLY A 56 -10.16 -6.46 13.75
C GLY A 56 -9.03 -7.47 13.62
N LEU A 57 -9.03 -8.42 14.53
CA LEU A 57 -8.04 -9.49 14.60
C LEU A 57 -8.74 -10.82 14.31
N LEU A 58 -8.28 -11.51 13.26
CA LEU A 58 -8.71 -12.87 12.95
C LEU A 58 -7.77 -13.88 13.62
N ALA A 59 -8.32 -14.71 14.49
CA ALA A 59 -7.61 -15.85 15.07
C ALA A 59 -7.45 -16.96 14.03
N LEU A 60 -6.20 -17.41 13.84
CA LEU A 60 -5.89 -18.57 13.02
C LEU A 60 -5.97 -19.87 13.84
N PRO A 61 -6.14 -21.03 13.19
CA PRO A 61 -6.16 -22.33 13.89
C PRO A 61 -4.92 -22.61 14.75
N GLY A 62 -3.78 -21.99 14.45
CA GLY A 62 -2.54 -22.09 15.23
C GLY A 62 -2.44 -21.15 16.44
N GLY A 63 -3.46 -20.32 16.69
CA GLY A 63 -3.47 -19.32 17.78
C GLY A 63 -2.81 -17.98 17.43
N GLU A 64 -2.15 -17.88 16.27
CA GLU A 64 -1.70 -16.61 15.71
C GLU A 64 -2.89 -15.72 15.36
N LYS A 65 -2.69 -14.40 15.37
CA LYS A 65 -3.71 -13.42 14.98
C LYS A 65 -3.22 -12.62 13.77
N ILE A 66 -4.09 -12.43 12.78
CA ILE A 66 -3.85 -11.54 11.64
C ILE A 66 -4.73 -10.30 11.79
N ALA A 67 -4.13 -9.13 11.57
CA ALA A 67 -4.89 -7.88 11.48
C ALA A 67 -5.61 -7.81 10.13
N ILE A 68 -6.91 -7.55 10.17
CA ILE A 68 -7.74 -7.29 8.99
C ILE A 68 -8.28 -5.88 9.09
N GLN A 69 -8.06 -5.10 8.03
CA GLN A 69 -8.68 -3.79 7.85
C GLN A 69 -9.52 -3.81 6.57
N VAL A 70 -10.74 -3.30 6.66
CA VAL A 70 -11.64 -3.16 5.51
C VAL A 70 -12.10 -1.72 5.45
N LEU A 71 -11.82 -1.04 4.35
CA LEU A 71 -12.20 0.34 4.13
C LEU A 71 -13.08 0.46 2.88
N SER A 72 -14.05 1.36 2.93
CA SER A 72 -14.70 1.83 1.72
C SER A 72 -13.75 2.74 0.96
N ASN A 73 -13.70 2.60 -0.36
CA ASN A 73 -13.03 3.60 -1.18
C ASN A 73 -13.83 4.90 -1.23
N TYR A 74 -13.13 6.00 -1.51
CA TYR A 74 -13.74 7.31 -1.77
C TYR A 74 -14.12 7.49 -3.25
N GLU A 75 -13.46 6.74 -4.13
CA GLU A 75 -13.67 6.75 -5.58
C GLU A 75 -13.80 5.31 -6.09
N ASP A 76 -14.50 5.13 -7.21
CA ASP A 76 -14.60 3.82 -7.84
C ASP A 76 -13.23 3.37 -8.36
N VAL A 77 -12.91 2.08 -8.17
CA VAL A 77 -11.71 1.49 -8.76
C VAL A 77 -11.99 1.07 -10.20
N PRO A 78 -11.27 1.61 -11.20
CA PRO A 78 -11.47 1.25 -12.60
C PRO A 78 -11.26 -0.25 -12.85
N GLU A 79 -12.01 -0.85 -13.78
CA GLU A 79 -11.86 -2.28 -14.09
C GLU A 79 -10.43 -2.63 -14.53
N GLY A 80 -9.77 -1.72 -15.26
CA GLY A 80 -8.40 -1.89 -15.74
C GLY A 80 -7.35 -1.90 -14.63
N ASP A 81 -7.71 -1.47 -13.42
CA ASP A 81 -6.86 -1.49 -12.24
C ASP A 81 -7.08 -2.73 -11.38
N LEU A 82 -7.98 -3.64 -11.76
CA LEU A 82 -8.30 -4.85 -11.00
C LEU A 82 -7.91 -6.11 -11.77
N VAL A 83 -7.33 -7.07 -11.07
CA VAL A 83 -7.03 -8.42 -11.57
C VAL A 83 -7.48 -9.46 -10.54
N PRO A 84 -7.86 -10.69 -10.97
CA PRO A 84 -8.16 -11.75 -10.02
C PRO A 84 -6.94 -12.08 -9.14
N SER A 85 -7.17 -12.33 -7.85
CA SER A 85 -6.14 -12.87 -6.97
C SER A 85 -5.84 -14.33 -7.34
N THR A 86 -4.56 -14.69 -7.37
CA THR A 86 -4.13 -16.07 -7.62
C THR A 86 -4.19 -16.94 -6.36
N THR A 87 -4.11 -16.31 -5.18
CA THR A 87 -4.17 -17.01 -3.88
C THR A 87 -5.60 -17.12 -3.35
N ALA A 88 -6.45 -16.15 -3.62
CA ALA A 88 -7.85 -16.09 -3.19
C ALA A 88 -8.75 -15.72 -4.39
N PRO A 89 -9.08 -16.68 -5.28
CA PRO A 89 -9.81 -16.44 -6.52
C PRO A 89 -11.14 -15.65 -6.41
N PRO A 90 -11.91 -15.74 -5.31
CA PRO A 90 -13.11 -14.91 -5.13
C PRO A 90 -12.84 -13.40 -4.97
N ILE A 91 -11.59 -12.99 -4.76
CA ILE A 91 -11.20 -11.62 -4.46
C ILE A 91 -10.44 -11.04 -5.65
N GLN A 92 -10.68 -9.75 -5.90
CA GLN A 92 -9.89 -8.96 -6.85
C GLN A 92 -8.79 -8.21 -6.10
N ARG A 93 -7.64 -8.09 -6.75
CA ARG A 93 -6.52 -7.27 -6.29
C ARG A 93 -6.26 -6.14 -7.27
N VAL A 94 -5.63 -5.08 -6.79
CA VAL A 94 -5.15 -4.02 -7.66
C VAL A 94 -4.01 -4.51 -8.56
N THR A 95 -3.84 -3.92 -9.74
CA THR A 95 -2.67 -4.17 -10.59
C THR A 95 -1.39 -3.66 -9.92
N LEU A 96 -0.22 -4.18 -10.33
CA LEU A 96 1.07 -3.61 -9.89
C LEU A 96 1.22 -2.12 -10.21
N ARG A 97 0.63 -1.67 -11.32
CA ARG A 97 0.63 -0.26 -11.70
C ARG A 97 -0.17 0.58 -10.70
N ARG A 98 -1.38 0.14 -10.33
CA ARG A 98 -2.21 0.84 -9.36
C ARG A 98 -1.58 0.80 -7.97
N TYR A 99 -1.09 -0.36 -7.54
CA TYR A 99 -0.35 -0.51 -6.29
C TYR A 99 0.86 0.45 -6.21
N LEU A 100 1.61 0.61 -7.31
CA LEU A 100 2.72 1.56 -7.38
C LEU A 100 2.26 3.02 -7.21
N ALA A 101 1.13 3.39 -7.83
CA ALA A 101 0.53 4.72 -7.65
C ALA A 101 0.12 4.95 -6.19
N ASP A 102 -0.59 4.00 -5.59
CA ASP A 102 -1.04 4.08 -4.21
C ASP A 102 0.16 4.20 -3.25
N LYS A 103 1.26 3.47 -3.49
CA LYS A 103 2.48 3.56 -2.67
C LYS A 103 3.19 4.91 -2.80
N ILE A 104 3.21 5.51 -3.98
CA ILE A 104 3.77 6.86 -4.18
C ILE A 104 2.91 7.90 -3.45
N GLN A 105 1.57 7.78 -3.51
CA GLN A 105 0.67 8.62 -2.74
C GLN A 105 0.86 8.43 -1.24
N CYS A 106 1.04 7.18 -0.77
CA CYS A 106 1.32 6.89 0.63
C CYS A 106 2.57 7.61 1.13
N VAL A 107 3.64 7.72 0.33
CA VAL A 107 4.85 8.48 0.71
C VAL A 107 4.53 9.97 1.00
N VAL A 108 3.53 10.55 0.32
CA VAL A 108 3.08 11.93 0.55
C VAL A 108 2.25 12.03 1.83
N GLU A 109 1.35 11.08 2.04
CA GLU A 109 0.36 11.08 3.12
C GLU A 109 0.92 10.60 4.46
N ARG A 110 1.83 9.62 4.44
CA ARG A 110 2.39 8.95 5.60
C ARG A 110 3.89 8.69 5.45
N VAL A 111 4.60 8.74 6.56
CA VAL A 111 6.05 8.53 6.61
C VAL A 111 6.32 7.10 7.07
N GLU A 112 6.11 6.12 6.19
CA GLU A 112 6.44 4.70 6.43
C GLU A 112 7.56 4.25 5.48
N ALA A 113 8.74 3.92 5.99
CA ALA A 113 9.86 3.46 5.14
C ALA A 113 9.56 2.17 4.33
N ARG A 114 8.54 1.41 4.75
CA ARG A 114 8.00 0.25 4.02
C ARG A 114 7.52 0.62 2.62
N ASP A 115 6.96 1.81 2.44
CA ASP A 115 6.46 2.26 1.14
C ASP A 115 7.62 2.49 0.15
N LEU A 116 8.76 3.02 0.61
CA LEU A 116 9.98 3.12 -0.20
C LEU A 116 10.51 1.75 -0.61
N PHE A 117 10.48 0.77 0.30
CA PHE A 117 10.90 -0.59 -0.03
C PHE A 117 9.98 -1.24 -1.07
N ASP A 118 8.66 -1.11 -0.89
CA ASP A 118 7.65 -1.66 -1.80
C ASP A 118 7.76 -1.04 -3.22
N ILE A 119 7.98 0.28 -3.33
CA ILE A 119 8.21 0.97 -4.61
C ILE A 119 9.45 0.40 -5.32
N GLY A 120 10.57 0.27 -4.59
CA GLY A 120 11.82 -0.27 -5.14
C GLY A 120 11.67 -1.70 -5.63
N ALA A 121 10.95 -2.54 -4.88
CA ALA A 121 10.68 -3.92 -5.26
C ALA A 121 9.82 -4.02 -6.53
N VAL A 122 8.77 -3.20 -6.66
CA VAL A 122 7.94 -3.15 -7.88
C VAL A 122 8.79 -2.77 -9.08
N LEU A 123 9.60 -1.70 -8.97
CA LEU A 123 10.41 -1.20 -10.08
C LEU A 123 11.55 -2.14 -10.45
N GLY A 124 12.11 -2.86 -9.47
CA GLY A 124 13.10 -3.91 -9.71
C GLY A 124 12.50 -5.10 -10.48
N ALA A 125 11.29 -5.53 -10.10
CA ALA A 125 10.60 -6.64 -10.75
C ALA A 125 9.97 -6.27 -12.10
N ARG A 126 9.50 -5.03 -12.25
CA ARG A 126 8.81 -4.51 -13.44
C ARG A 126 9.38 -3.15 -13.87
N PRO A 127 10.58 -3.12 -14.47
CA PRO A 127 11.20 -1.88 -14.92
C PRO A 127 10.39 -1.10 -15.94
N ASP A 128 9.50 -1.78 -16.69
CA ASP A 128 8.57 -1.18 -17.64
C ASP A 128 7.59 -0.19 -16.99
N LEU A 129 7.36 -0.30 -15.67
CA LEU A 129 6.52 0.62 -14.91
C LEU A 129 7.22 1.94 -14.55
N SER A 130 8.53 2.09 -14.80
CA SER A 130 9.29 3.29 -14.42
C SER A 130 8.72 4.59 -15.00
N LEU A 131 8.24 4.56 -16.25
CA LEU A 131 7.61 5.74 -16.87
C LEU A 131 6.29 6.12 -16.18
N ALA A 132 5.49 5.13 -15.79
CA ALA A 132 4.26 5.36 -15.04
C ALA A 132 4.59 5.91 -13.64
N ALA A 133 5.59 5.34 -12.96
CA ALA A 133 6.05 5.79 -11.65
C ALA A 133 6.47 7.26 -11.65
N ARG A 134 7.25 7.69 -12.65
CA ARG A 134 7.63 9.10 -12.81
C ARG A 134 6.42 10.02 -12.98
N ARG A 135 5.40 9.59 -13.73
CA ARG A 135 4.15 10.35 -13.86
C ARG A 135 3.42 10.45 -12.52
N PHE A 136 3.30 9.35 -11.79
CA PHE A 136 2.66 9.36 -10.46
C PHE A 136 3.38 10.29 -9.48
N VAL A 137 4.71 10.35 -9.52
CA VAL A 137 5.51 11.32 -8.75
C VAL A 137 5.22 12.74 -9.18
N ALA A 138 5.16 13.02 -10.49
CA ALA A 138 4.87 14.34 -11.02
C ALA A 138 3.41 14.81 -10.75
N ASP A 139 2.49 13.87 -10.58
CA ASP A 139 1.09 14.15 -10.22
C ASP A 139 0.93 14.50 -8.72
N GLN A 140 1.96 14.28 -7.89
CA GLN A 140 1.94 14.69 -6.48
C GLN A 140 2.29 16.18 -6.31
N ASP A 141 1.92 16.74 -5.15
CA ASP A 141 2.47 18.03 -4.74
C ASP A 141 3.98 17.90 -4.53
N ALA A 142 4.75 18.53 -5.42
CA ALA A 142 6.21 18.40 -5.45
C ALA A 142 6.90 18.94 -4.19
N LEU A 143 6.34 19.98 -3.55
CA LEU A 143 6.92 20.56 -2.33
C LEU A 143 6.68 19.61 -1.16
N LEU A 144 5.45 19.12 -1.01
CA LEU A 144 5.11 18.19 0.05
C LEU A 144 5.87 16.87 -0.11
N LEU A 145 5.94 16.33 -1.33
CA LEU A 145 6.69 15.10 -1.58
C LEU A 145 8.20 15.29 -1.30
N ALA A 146 8.78 16.43 -1.68
CA ALA A 146 10.18 16.72 -1.35
C ALA A 146 10.41 16.84 0.17
N GLU A 147 9.50 17.49 0.90
CA GLU A 147 9.52 17.56 2.37
C GLU A 147 9.50 16.17 2.98
N ARG A 148 8.57 15.31 2.54
CA ARG A 148 8.45 13.92 3.03
C ARG A 148 9.72 13.11 2.76
N LEU A 149 10.23 13.15 1.53
CA LEU A 149 11.41 12.39 1.14
C LEU A 149 12.66 12.85 1.91
N THR A 150 12.84 14.16 2.08
CA THR A 150 13.99 14.72 2.81
C THR A 150 13.89 14.55 4.33
N GLY A 151 12.72 14.21 4.85
CA GLY A 151 12.51 13.88 6.26
C GLY A 151 13.11 12.54 6.69
N TRP A 152 13.38 11.63 5.76
CA TRP A 152 14.00 10.35 6.09
C TRP A 152 15.52 10.44 6.20
N SER A 153 16.05 9.80 7.26
CA SER A 153 17.47 9.48 7.39
C SER A 153 17.69 7.98 7.15
N GLU A 154 18.93 7.58 6.84
CA GLU A 154 19.26 6.15 6.73
C GLU A 154 19.02 5.40 8.06
N ALA A 155 19.20 6.08 9.19
CA ALA A 155 18.93 5.53 10.52
C ALA A 155 17.44 5.31 10.77
N SER A 156 16.59 6.29 10.47
CA SER A 156 15.13 6.16 10.63
C SER A 156 14.55 5.09 9.70
N ILE A 157 15.07 4.98 8.47
CA ILE A 157 14.68 3.90 7.55
C ILE A 157 15.06 2.53 8.12
N ALA A 158 16.26 2.39 8.68
CA ALA A 158 16.69 1.13 9.28
C ALA A 158 15.88 0.76 10.52
N GLU A 159 15.50 1.74 11.35
CA GLU A 159 14.63 1.57 12.51
C GLU A 159 13.23 1.09 12.08
N ASP A 160 12.58 1.83 11.17
CA ASP A 160 11.24 1.50 10.65
C ASP A 160 11.18 0.08 10.05
N LEU A 161 12.24 -0.31 9.32
CA LEU A 161 12.28 -1.60 8.63
C LEU A 161 12.80 -2.75 9.51
N GLY A 162 13.31 -2.47 10.71
CA GLY A 162 13.91 -3.47 11.60
C GLY A 162 12.95 -4.58 12.04
N ALA A 163 11.64 -4.32 12.00
CA ALA A 163 10.60 -5.30 12.31
C ALA A 163 10.33 -6.32 11.19
N TYR A 164 10.84 -6.08 9.97
CA TYR A 164 10.52 -6.89 8.79
C TYR A 164 11.67 -7.85 8.44
N ALA A 165 11.47 -9.14 8.70
CA ALA A 165 12.45 -10.17 8.35
C ALA A 165 12.70 -10.21 6.83
N GLY A 166 13.97 -10.26 6.43
CA GLY A 166 14.39 -10.37 5.03
C GLY A 166 14.40 -9.04 4.24
N VAL A 167 14.09 -7.92 4.89
CA VAL A 167 14.15 -6.58 4.29
C VAL A 167 15.53 -5.97 4.53
N ASP A 168 16.22 -5.56 3.45
CA ASP A 168 17.47 -4.78 3.55
C ASP A 168 17.14 -3.27 3.46
N PRO A 169 17.32 -2.48 4.54
CA PRO A 169 17.04 -1.05 4.56
C PRO A 169 17.76 -0.26 3.46
N ARG A 170 18.90 -0.76 2.96
CA ARG A 170 19.66 -0.12 1.89
C ARG A 170 18.84 -0.03 0.59
N GLN A 171 17.93 -0.97 0.35
CA GLN A 171 17.07 -0.94 -0.83
C GLN A 171 16.05 0.20 -0.78
N ALA A 172 15.50 0.50 0.41
CA ALA A 172 14.64 1.66 0.61
C ALA A 172 15.43 2.98 0.46
N VAL A 173 16.68 3.02 0.95
CA VAL A 173 17.57 4.18 0.75
C VAL A 173 17.88 4.43 -0.73
N VAL A 174 18.10 3.37 -1.52
CA VAL A 174 18.29 3.49 -2.98
C VAL A 174 17.03 4.06 -3.64
N THR A 175 15.86 3.57 -3.24
CA THR A 175 14.57 4.06 -3.78
C THR A 175 14.33 5.52 -3.41
N LEU A 176 14.62 5.91 -2.17
CA LEU A 176 14.57 7.31 -1.72
C LEU A 176 15.44 8.21 -2.61
N LYS A 177 16.72 7.84 -2.81
CA LYS A 177 17.66 8.61 -3.64
C LYS A 177 17.19 8.71 -5.10
N MET A 178 16.59 7.65 -5.63
CA MET A 178 16.01 7.64 -6.97
C MET A 178 14.81 8.61 -7.08
N LEU A 179 13.85 8.57 -6.15
CA LEU A 179 12.69 9.47 -6.16
C LEU A 179 13.11 10.95 -6.03
N LEU A 180 14.07 11.24 -5.15
CA LEU A 180 14.66 12.57 -5.03
C LEU A 180 15.33 13.04 -6.33
N SER A 181 16.01 12.14 -7.05
CA SER A 181 16.60 12.46 -8.36
C SER A 181 15.53 12.83 -9.38
N TRP A 182 14.42 12.08 -9.43
CA TRP A 182 13.32 12.36 -10.37
C TRP A 182 12.69 13.73 -10.10
N LEU A 183 12.43 14.07 -8.84
CA LEU A 183 11.93 15.41 -8.48
C LEU A 183 12.89 16.53 -8.88
N ALA A 184 14.20 16.31 -8.68
CA ALA A 184 15.21 17.29 -9.07
C ALA A 184 15.35 17.43 -10.59
N GLU A 185 15.08 16.37 -11.36
CA GLU A 185 15.03 16.41 -12.83
C GLU A 185 13.81 17.20 -13.30
N ASP A 186 12.62 16.93 -12.74
CA ASP A 186 11.38 17.61 -13.11
C ASP A 186 11.43 19.11 -12.78
N ALA A 187 11.98 19.48 -11.62
CA ALA A 187 12.21 20.88 -11.25
C ALA A 187 13.16 21.61 -12.22
N ARG A 188 14.10 20.89 -12.85
CA ARG A 188 15.02 21.45 -13.85
C ARG A 188 14.42 21.48 -15.26
N GLY A 189 13.54 20.54 -15.60
CA GLY A 189 12.84 20.47 -16.88
C GLY A 189 11.65 21.41 -17.01
N GLY A 190 10.99 21.76 -15.89
CA GLY A 190 9.83 22.65 -15.84
C GLY A 190 10.10 24.14 -16.06
N GLY A 191 11.36 24.54 -16.27
CA GLY A 191 11.74 25.94 -16.58
C GLY A 191 11.63 26.32 -18.07
N SER A 192 11.03 25.47 -18.90
CA SER A 192 10.85 25.69 -20.35
C SER A 192 9.38 25.54 -20.75
N THR A 193 8.54 26.47 -20.29
CA THR A 193 7.25 26.80 -20.91
C THR A 193 7.06 28.30 -20.91
#